data_AF-A0A2D5GA43-F1
#
_entry.id   AF-A0A2D5GA43-F1
#
_cell.length_a   1.000
_cell.length_b   1.000
_cell.length_c   1.000
_cell.angle_alpha   90.00
_cell.angle_beta   90.00
_cell.angle_gamma   90.00
#
_symmetry.space_group_name_H-M   'P 1'
#
loop_
_entity.id
_entity.type
_entity.pdbx_description
1 polymer ?
#
loop_
_entity_poly.entity_id
_entity_poly.type
_entity_poly.pdbx_seq_one_letter_code
_entity_poly.pdbx_strand_id
1 'polypeptide(L)' 'MKFTSHLDASGQAYWLVEIRFGERLLLAEGRSFSEAVHNAIELVTNSSKVSLSCLGTANA' A
#
# COMPACT_ATOMS: atom_id res chain seq x y z
N MET A 1 7.19 2.90 7.42
CA MET A 1 6.72 1.71 6.67
C MET A 1 7.06 0.48 7.48
N LYS A 2 6.20 -0.55 7.45
CA LYS A 2 6.44 -1.85 8.06
C LYS A 2 6.29 -2.93 7.00
N PHE A 3 7.24 -3.85 6.95
CA PHE A 3 7.25 -4.98 6.02
C PHE A 3 6.96 -6.26 6.80
N THR A 4 6.11 -7.11 6.27
CA THR A 4 5.79 -8.40 6.90
C THR A 4 5.65 -9.45 5.81
N SER A 5 6.24 -10.63 6.02
CA SER A 5 6.10 -11.75 5.10
C SER A 5 4.83 -12.54 5.44
N HIS A 6 4.04 -12.87 4.43
CA HIS A 6 2.81 -13.64 4.53
C HIS A 6 2.83 -14.80 3.53
N LEU A 7 1.91 -15.74 3.71
CA LEU A 7 1.60 -16.77 2.73
C LEU A 7 0.20 -16.49 2.17
N ASP A 8 0.04 -16.58 0.86
CA ASP A 8 -1.28 -16.50 0.23
C ASP A 8 -2.05 -17.83 0.35
N ALA A 9 -3.28 -17.87 -0.17
CA ALA A 9 -4.12 -19.06 -0.12
C ALA A 9 -3.52 -20.29 -0.84
N SER A 10 -2.56 -20.09 -1.74
CA SER A 10 -1.83 -21.16 -2.43
C SER A 10 -0.56 -21.60 -1.69
N GLY A 11 -0.27 -20.98 -0.54
CA GLY A 11 0.95 -21.21 0.23
C GLY A 11 2.17 -20.48 -0.32
N GLN A 12 2.00 -19.57 -1.30
CA GLN A 12 3.11 -18.81 -1.84
C GLN A 12 3.45 -17.62 -0.96
N ALA A 13 4.73 -17.43 -0.69
CA ALA A 13 5.20 -16.32 0.12
C ALA A 13 5.11 -14.99 -0.65
N TYR A 14 4.74 -13.93 0.06
CA TYR A 14 4.77 -12.56 -0.43
C TYR A 14 5.07 -11.60 0.72
N TRP A 15 5.41 -10.37 0.39
CA TRP A 15 5.65 -9.28 1.33
C TRP A 15 4.51 -8.29 1.27
N LEU A 16 3.90 -8.01 2.44
CA LEU A 16 2.97 -6.93 2.63
C LEU A 16 3.70 -5.74 3.24
N VAL A 17 3.43 -4.55 2.72
CA VAL A 17 3.98 -3.27 3.20
C VAL A 17 2.85 -2.39 3.69
N GLU A 18 2.90 -2.09 4.98
CA GLU A 18 2.00 -1.15 5.64
C GLU A 18 2.67 0.22 5.72
N ILE A 19 2.06 1.22 5.08
CA ILE A 19 2.60 2.57 5.00
C ILE A 19 1.61 3.54 5.64
N ARG A 20 2.02 4.15 6.74
CA ARG A 20 1.26 5.26 7.34
C ARG A 20 1.71 6.56 6.69
N PHE A 21 0.79 7.24 6.02
CA PHE A 21 1.05 8.48 5.30
C PHE A 21 0.00 9.52 5.69
N GLY A 22 0.35 10.42 6.61
CA GLY A 22 -0.61 11.29 7.28
C GLY A 22 -1.66 10.46 8.04
N GLU A 23 -2.94 10.77 7.84
CA GLU A 23 -4.08 10.04 8.42
C GLU A 23 -4.48 8.80 7.60
N ARG A 24 -3.75 8.48 6.52
CA ARG A 24 -4.06 7.35 5.62
C ARG A 24 -3.16 6.16 5.91
N LEU A 25 -3.72 4.96 5.77
CA LEU A 25 -2.97 3.71 5.68
C LEU A 25 -2.98 3.26 4.22
N LEU A 26 -1.79 3.13 3.64
CA LEU A 26 -1.59 2.60 2.29
C LEU A 26 -1.00 1.19 2.41
N LEU A 27 -1.43 0.30 1.52
CA LEU A 27 -0.96 -1.08 1.45
C LEU A 27 -0.33 -1.34 0.08
N ALA A 28 0.86 -1.91 0.09
CA ALA A 28 1.54 -2.40 -1.10
C ALA A 28 1.99 -3.84 -0.88
N GLU A 29 2.12 -4.61 -1.95
CA GLU A 29 2.53 -6.02 -1.89
C GLU A 29 3.63 -6.28 -2.92
N GLY A 30 4.41 -7.34 -2.72
CA GLY A 30 5.36 -7.84 -3.71
C GLY A 30 5.72 -9.30 -3.47
N ARG A 31 5.98 -10.07 -4.53
CA ARG A 31 6.42 -11.47 -4.43
C ARG A 31 7.83 -11.60 -3.88
N SER A 32 8.64 -10.54 -3.98
CA SER A 32 9.95 -10.42 -3.34
C SER A 32 10.03 -9.17 -2.47
N PHE A 33 11.01 -9.13 -1.56
CA PHE A 33 11.24 -7.95 -0.72
C PHE A 33 11.55 -6.70 -1.56
N SER A 34 12.38 -6.84 -2.60
CA SER A 34 12.74 -5.73 -3.50
C SER A 34 11.54 -5.19 -4.28
N GLU A 35 10.67 -6.08 -4.75
CA GLU A 35 9.43 -5.70 -5.44
C GLU A 35 8.48 -4.95 -4.48
N ALA A 36 8.31 -5.45 -3.26
CA ALA A 36 7.49 -4.80 -2.26
C ALA A 36 8.00 -3.39 -1.89
N VAL A 37 9.33 -3.21 -1.81
CA VAL A 37 9.96 -1.89 -1.62
C VAL A 37 9.67 -0.97 -2.82
N HIS A 38 9.85 -1.47 -4.04
CA HIS A 38 9.59 -0.70 -5.25
C HIS A 38 8.13 -0.22 -5.31
N ASN A 39 7.18 -1.14 -5.12
CA ASN A 39 5.74 -0.86 -5.15
C ASN A 39 5.34 0.13 -4.04
N ALA A 40 5.92 -0.01 -2.85
CA ALA A 40 5.69 0.92 -1.74
C ALA A 40 6.15 2.35 -2.05
N ILE A 41 7.33 2.51 -2.66
CA ILE A 41 7.87 3.81 -3.05
C ILE A 41 7.01 4.46 -4.15
N GLU A 42 6.62 3.68 -5.15
CA GLU A 42 5.73 4.15 -6.23
C GLU A 42 4.39 4.62 -5.65
N LEU A 43 3.79 3.83 -4.75
CA LEU A 43 2.51 4.14 -4.11
C LEU A 43 2.57 5.45 -3.32
N VAL A 44 3.63 5.69 -2.54
CA VAL A 44 3.81 6.95 -1.80
C VAL A 44 4.01 8.13 -2.74
N THR A 45 4.81 7.95 -3.79
CA THR A 45 5.11 9.00 -4.78
C THR A 45 3.84 9.41 -5.52
N ASN A 46 3.00 8.46 -5.90
CA ASN A 46 1.73 8.72 -6.56
C ASN A 46 0.69 9.29 -5.58
N SER A 47 0.62 8.79 -4.34
CA SER A 47 -0.31 9.30 -3.31
C SER A 47 0.00 10.75 -2.92
N SER A 48 1.27 11.15 -2.96
CA SER A 48 1.70 12.54 -2.73
C SER A 48 1.22 13.50 -3.84
N LYS A 49 0.92 12.97 -5.04
CA LYS A 49 0.38 13.74 -6.18
C LYS A 49 -1.16 13.78 -6.19
N VAL A 50 -1.82 12.87 -5.47
CA VAL A 50 -3.28 12.78 -5.41
C VAL A 50 -3.79 13.56 -4.20
N SER A 51 -3.96 14.88 -4.40
CA SER A 51 -4.87 15.67 -3.57
C SER A 51 -6.30 15.25 -3.91
N LEU A 52 -6.79 14.21 -3.24
CA LEU A 52 -8.22 13.89 -3.24
C LEU A 52 -8.93 14.98 -2.42
N SER A 53 -9.21 16.11 -3.07
CA SER A 53 -10.27 17.02 -2.65
C SER A 53 -11.57 16.24 -2.65
N CYS A 54 -11.97 15.76 -1.46
CA CYS A 54 -13.34 15.47 -1.03
C CYS A 54 -14.34 15.20 -2.19
N LEU A 55 -14.33 13.98 -2.72
CA LEU A 55 -15.43 13.50 -3.56
C LEU A 55 -16.59 13.09 -2.65
N GLY A 56 -17.49 14.06 -2.44
CA GLY A 56 -18.94 13.92 -2.37
C GLY A 56 -19.53 12.86 -1.43
N THR A 57 -20.14 13.34 -0.35
CA THR A 57 -21.23 12.65 0.36
C THR A 57 -22.28 12.13 -0.63
N ALA A 58 -22.49 10.81 -0.67
CA ALA A 58 -23.75 10.24 -1.15
C ALA A 58 -24.59 9.91 0.08
N ASN A 59 -25.66 10.69 0.24
CA ASN A 59 -26.68 10.66 1.29
C ASN A 59 -27.33 9.28 1.47
N ALA A 60 -27.73 9.07 2.75
CA ALA A 60 -28.93 8.41 3.28
C ALA A 60 -29.56 7.22 2.54
#